data_AF-A0A8F1MCX9-F1
#
_entry.id   AF-A0A8F1MCX9-F1
#
_cell.length_a   1.000
_cell.length_b   1.000
_cell.length_c   1.000
_cell.angle_alpha   90.00
_cell.angle_beta   90.00
_cell.angle_gamma   90.00
#
_symmetry.space_group_name_H-M   'P 1'
#
loop_
_entity.id
_entity.type
_entity.pdbx_description
1 polymer ?
#
loop_
_entity_poly.entity_id
_entity_poly.type
_entity_poly.pdbx_seq_one_letter_code
_entity_poly.pdbx_strand_id
1 'polypeptide(L)'
;MEIVKIMHSEAHLALIDEPTNHMDYVAKQQFIDWMNSQPHQAMLIITHDRDVLGQVDRIVEIKDGQAVSYRGNYDAYLKQNAQATTAGMNNFEQIEKRIVNLKQKVLDYQRLKEKSRNPGTIQKFKRLENEARAELAELSEMEKPTFWIDKESVGQLDYKSAERYGKFKSRNIRLSMKDASSRSQHVLVRAENVAVGIGERILFEDVNIDLREGEAIEIRGRNGAGKTTLIRMILASGKSFDGGPVLYSGDIFLDPQVRIGVYEQEIDERHRSNPLVKSQRKIVAQISIGDFSRAFG
;
A
#
# COMPACT_ATOMS: atom_id res chain seq x y z
N MET A 1 2.76 21.43 18.81
CA MET A 1 4.10 21.66 19.40
C MET A 1 5.11 20.58 18.98
N GLU A 2 4.69 19.37 18.62
CA GLU A 2 5.61 18.24 18.38
C GLU A 2 6.13 18.16 16.95
N ILE A 3 5.32 18.51 15.94
CA ILE A 3 5.81 18.55 14.54
C ILE A 3 6.94 19.57 14.34
N VAL A 4 6.91 20.67 15.08
CA VAL A 4 7.95 21.71 15.10
C VAL A 4 9.32 21.13 15.43
N LYS A 5 9.39 20.11 16.30
CA LYS A 5 10.67 19.47 16.63
C LYS A 5 11.23 18.65 15.47
N ILE A 6 10.39 18.06 14.64
CA ILE A 6 10.83 17.33 13.44
C ILE A 6 11.22 18.31 12.35
N MET A 7 10.47 19.41 12.21
CA MET A 7 10.79 20.48 11.28
C MET A 7 12.17 21.10 11.54
N HIS A 8 12.61 21.11 12.79
CA HIS A 8 13.94 21.56 13.21
C HIS A 8 14.93 20.42 13.48
N SER A 9 14.54 19.16 13.28
CA SER A 9 15.47 18.04 13.34
C SER A 9 16.22 18.00 12.02
N GLU A 10 17.55 18.06 12.05
CA GLU A 10 18.41 17.87 10.86
C GLU A 10 18.37 16.41 10.35
N ALA A 11 17.21 15.76 10.40
CA ALA A 11 16.99 14.39 9.98
C ALA A 11 17.06 14.30 8.45
N HIS A 12 17.70 13.27 7.92
CA HIS A 12 17.68 13.01 6.47
C HIS A 12 16.41 12.24 6.06
N LEU A 13 15.75 11.55 7.00
CA LEU A 13 14.49 10.84 6.80
C LEU A 13 13.46 11.24 7.88
N ALA A 14 12.27 11.68 7.46
CA ALA A 14 11.13 11.94 8.35
C ALA A 14 10.05 10.88 8.15
N LEU A 15 9.64 10.19 9.22
CA LEU A 15 8.51 9.27 9.25
C LEU A 15 7.37 9.94 10.00
N ILE A 16 6.22 10.12 9.36
CA ILE A 16 5.17 10.99 9.88
C ILE A 16 3.81 10.30 9.81
N ASP A 17 3.19 10.02 10.95
CA ASP A 17 1.86 9.39 11.03
C ASP A 17 0.78 10.42 11.41
N GLU A 18 -0.18 10.65 10.50
CA GLU A 18 -1.32 11.57 10.59
C GLU A 18 -0.96 12.99 11.11
N PRO A 19 -0.09 13.74 10.40
CA PRO A 19 0.41 15.03 10.89
C PRO A 19 -0.66 16.11 11.00
N THR A 20 -1.66 16.10 10.12
CA THR A 20 -2.64 17.17 9.98
C THR A 20 -3.82 17.05 10.93
N ASN A 21 -3.90 15.94 11.66
CA ASN A 21 -5.00 15.72 12.58
C ASN A 21 -4.92 16.77 13.72
N HIS A 22 -6.00 17.52 13.93
CA HIS A 22 -6.07 18.68 14.83
C HIS A 22 -5.23 19.92 14.43
N MET A 23 -4.66 19.96 13.23
CA MET A 23 -4.08 21.22 12.71
C MET A 23 -5.17 22.16 12.23
N ASP A 24 -5.01 23.45 12.53
CA ASP A 24 -5.74 24.49 11.83
C ASP A 24 -5.13 24.74 10.43
N TYR A 25 -5.81 25.57 9.63
CA TYR A 25 -5.37 25.90 8.28
C TYR A 25 -3.96 26.52 8.24
N VAL A 26 -3.61 27.34 9.24
CA VAL A 26 -2.32 28.03 9.29
C VAL A 26 -1.19 27.04 9.58
N ALA A 27 -1.37 26.17 10.58
CA ALA A 27 -0.42 25.12 10.93
C ALA A 27 -0.24 24.12 9.78
N LYS A 28 -1.32 23.78 9.07
CA LYS A 28 -1.25 22.91 7.89
C LYS A 28 -0.43 23.56 6.78
N GLN A 29 -0.64 24.84 6.49
CA GLN A 29 0.12 25.55 5.47
C GLN A 29 1.61 25.58 5.83
N GLN A 30 1.95 25.85 7.10
CA GLN A 30 3.35 25.80 7.57
C GLN A 30 3.99 24.42 7.41
N PHE A 31 3.23 23.35 7.62
CA PHE A 31 3.70 21.99 7.39
C PHE A 31 3.98 21.74 5.91
N ILE A 32 3.07 22.15 5.02
CA ILE A 32 3.25 22.04 3.56
C ILE A 32 4.45 22.86 3.08
N ASP A 33 4.59 24.09 3.55
CA ASP A 33 5.71 24.96 3.20
C ASP A 33 7.05 24.36 3.69
N TRP A 34 7.05 23.72 4.86
CA TRP A 34 8.19 22.95 5.33
C TRP A 34 8.51 21.76 4.43
N MET A 35 7.54 20.91 4.09
CA MET A 35 7.75 19.78 3.17
C MET A 35 8.44 20.23 1.88
N ASN A 36 7.96 21.34 1.32
CA ASN A 36 8.45 21.89 0.05
C ASN A 36 9.80 22.59 0.15
N SER A 37 10.23 22.99 1.35
CA SER A 37 11.49 23.72 1.58
C SER A 37 12.67 22.83 1.96
N GLN A 38 12.48 21.51 2.06
CA GLN A 38 13.52 20.56 2.48
C GLN A 38 14.01 19.67 1.31
N PRO A 39 14.83 20.19 0.36
CA PRO A 39 15.22 19.46 -0.85
C PRO A 39 16.12 18.23 -0.60
N HIS A 40 16.65 18.08 0.62
CA HIS A 40 17.57 17.01 1.02
C HIS A 40 16.96 16.05 2.04
N GLN A 41 15.71 16.27 2.45
CA GLN A 41 15.05 15.42 3.43
C GLN A 41 14.06 14.50 2.72
N ALA A 42 14.20 13.20 2.90
CA ALA A 42 13.19 12.24 2.49
C ALA A 42 12.06 12.19 3.52
N MET A 43 10.83 11.97 3.06
CA MET A 43 9.65 11.93 3.91
C MET A 43 8.79 10.71 3.58
N LEU A 44 8.38 9.96 4.59
CA LEU A 44 7.37 8.91 4.50
C LEU A 44 6.19 9.30 5.39
N ILE A 45 5.05 9.58 4.78
CA ILE A 45 3.92 10.21 5.44
C ILE A 45 2.71 9.27 5.37
N ILE A 46 2.00 9.10 6.47
CA ILE A 46 0.66 8.51 6.48
C ILE A 46 -0.31 9.67 6.70
N THR A 47 -1.22 9.91 5.75
CA THR A 47 -2.23 10.95 5.92
C THR A 47 -3.42 10.74 5.01
N HIS A 48 -4.58 11.22 5.44
CA HIS A 48 -5.76 11.34 4.59
C HIS A 48 -6.01 12.78 4.07
N ASP A 49 -5.12 13.74 4.36
CA ASP A 49 -5.30 15.14 4.00
C ASP A 49 -4.94 15.45 2.54
N ARG A 50 -5.91 15.94 1.77
CA ARG A 50 -5.75 16.21 0.33
C ARG A 50 -4.72 17.30 0.03
N ASP A 51 -4.56 18.29 0.90
CA ASP A 51 -3.63 19.39 0.67
C ASP A 51 -2.18 18.88 0.76
N VAL A 52 -1.91 17.98 1.72
CA VAL A 52 -0.62 17.29 1.86
C VAL A 52 -0.39 16.31 0.72
N LEU A 53 -1.40 15.50 0.38
CA LEU A 53 -1.34 14.56 -0.75
C LEU A 53 -1.10 15.28 -2.10
N GLY A 54 -1.43 16.57 -2.20
CA GLY A 54 -1.15 17.40 -3.36
C GLY A 54 0.35 17.66 -3.58
N GLN A 55 1.17 17.50 -2.54
CA GLN A 55 2.60 17.85 -2.53
C GLN A 55 3.56 16.65 -2.59
N VAL A 56 3.05 15.42 -2.48
CA VAL A 56 3.90 14.21 -2.48
C VAL A 56 4.31 13.79 -3.89
N ASP A 57 5.46 13.13 -4.01
CA ASP A 57 6.01 12.63 -5.28
C ASP A 57 5.44 11.26 -5.67
N ARG A 58 4.97 10.50 -4.68
CA ARG A 58 4.54 9.09 -4.83
C ARG A 58 3.55 8.70 -3.75
N ILE A 59 2.60 7.84 -4.10
CA ILE A 59 1.58 7.27 -3.20
C ILE A 59 1.74 5.75 -3.21
N VAL A 60 1.79 5.13 -2.03
CA VAL A 60 1.83 3.67 -1.83
C VAL A 60 0.53 3.27 -1.14
N GLU A 61 -0.37 2.62 -1.87
CA GLU A 61 -1.65 2.16 -1.36
C GLU A 61 -1.53 0.72 -0.82
N ILE A 62 -1.83 0.52 0.47
CA ILE A 62 -1.98 -0.78 1.11
C ILE A 62 -3.46 -1.15 1.17
N LYS A 63 -3.84 -2.20 0.44
CA LYS A 63 -5.22 -2.65 0.29
C LYS A 63 -5.30 -4.13 -0.02
N ASP A 64 -6.29 -4.80 0.57
CA ASP A 64 -6.59 -6.23 0.33
C ASP A 64 -5.35 -7.13 0.49
N GLY A 65 -4.50 -6.81 1.48
CA GLY A 65 -3.26 -7.54 1.75
C GLY A 65 -2.11 -7.24 0.79
N GLN A 66 -2.27 -6.33 -0.16
CA GLN A 66 -1.24 -5.96 -1.13
C GLN A 66 -0.85 -4.49 -1.02
N ALA A 67 0.37 -4.17 -1.44
CA ALA A 67 0.84 -2.79 -1.58
C ALA A 67 1.07 -2.43 -3.05
N VAL A 68 0.49 -1.31 -3.50
CA VAL A 68 0.57 -0.81 -4.88
C VAL A 68 1.14 0.60 -4.90
N SER A 69 2.18 0.84 -5.68
CA SER A 69 2.78 2.17 -5.82
C SER A 69 2.28 2.91 -7.06
N TYR A 70 1.88 4.16 -6.85
CA TYR A 70 1.45 5.11 -7.87
C TYR A 70 2.40 6.31 -7.89
N ARG A 71 2.84 6.71 -9.08
CA ARG A 71 3.71 7.87 -9.24
C ARG A 71 2.90 9.15 -9.33
N GLY A 72 3.43 10.22 -8.71
CA GLY A 72 2.82 11.54 -8.70
C GLY A 72 1.93 11.76 -7.48
N ASN A 73 1.43 12.99 -7.37
CA ASN A 73 0.58 13.46 -6.28
C ASN A 73 -0.87 12.93 -6.38
N TYR A 74 -1.75 13.44 -5.51
CA TYR A 74 -3.12 12.97 -5.40
C TYR A 74 -3.91 12.95 -6.71
N ASP A 75 -3.77 13.96 -7.56
CA ASP A 75 -4.47 14.04 -8.85
C ASP A 75 -4.01 12.95 -9.82
N ALA A 76 -2.70 12.68 -9.84
CA ALA A 76 -2.12 11.61 -10.64
C ALA A 76 -2.59 10.24 -10.13
N TYR A 77 -2.67 10.07 -8.80
CA TYR A 77 -3.22 8.88 -8.17
C TYR A 77 -4.69 8.66 -8.54
N LEU A 78 -5.56 9.67 -8.43
CA LEU A 78 -6.97 9.52 -8.77
C LEU A 78 -7.18 9.08 -10.22
N LYS A 79 -6.41 9.64 -11.16
CA LYS A 79 -6.46 9.25 -12.58
C LYS A 79 -6.02 7.80 -12.79
N GLN A 80 -4.89 7.40 -12.19
CA GLN A 80 -4.36 6.04 -12.30
C GLN A 80 -5.29 5.01 -11.64
N ASN A 81 -5.79 5.31 -10.45
CA ASN A 81 -6.70 4.44 -9.71
C ASN A 81 -8.05 4.30 -10.42
N ALA A 82 -8.62 5.40 -10.95
CA ALA A 82 -9.84 5.32 -11.76
C ALA A 82 -9.65 4.40 -12.98
N GLN A 83 -8.54 4.56 -13.72
CA GLN A 83 -8.22 3.71 -14.87
C GLN A 83 -8.04 2.24 -14.50
N ALA A 84 -7.26 1.96 -13.45
CA ALA A 84 -7.04 0.60 -12.95
C ALA A 84 -8.35 -0.04 -12.47
N THR A 85 -9.17 0.73 -11.78
CA THR A 85 -10.44 0.26 -11.22
C THR A 85 -11.47 0.00 -12.32
N THR A 86 -11.59 0.85 -13.33
CA THR A 86 -12.46 0.62 -14.49
C THR A 86 -12.00 -0.61 -15.29
N ALA A 87 -10.70 -0.79 -15.50
CA ALA A 87 -10.17 -1.98 -16.15
C ALA A 87 -10.47 -3.26 -15.34
N GLY A 88 -10.29 -3.20 -14.01
CA GLY A 88 -10.63 -4.29 -13.09
C GLY A 88 -12.12 -4.63 -13.09
N MET A 89 -12.99 -3.60 -13.11
CA MET A 89 -14.45 -3.76 -13.15
C MET A 89 -14.89 -4.43 -14.46
N ASN A 90 -14.34 -4.00 -15.60
CA ASN A 90 -14.66 -4.59 -16.92
C ASN A 90 -14.20 -6.05 -17.01
N ASN A 91 -13.01 -6.36 -16.48
CA ASN A 91 -12.52 -7.74 -16.41
C ASN A 91 -13.41 -8.61 -15.51
N PHE A 92 -13.81 -8.07 -14.35
CA PHE A 92 -14.70 -8.76 -13.43
C PHE A 92 -16.10 -8.98 -14.03
N GLU A 93 -16.66 -8.02 -14.77
CA GLU A 93 -17.92 -8.18 -15.48
C GLU A 93 -17.84 -9.29 -16.55
N GLN A 94 -16.70 -9.39 -17.26
CA GLN A 94 -16.46 -10.49 -18.19
C GLN A 94 -16.37 -11.84 -17.49
N ILE A 95 -15.72 -11.89 -16.33
CA ILE A 95 -15.67 -13.09 -15.48
C ILE A 95 -17.08 -13.48 -15.00
N GLU A 96 -17.90 -12.54 -14.53
CA GLU A 96 -19.29 -12.81 -14.13
C GLU A 96 -20.12 -13.37 -15.30
N LYS A 97 -20.01 -12.78 -16.51
CA LYS A 97 -20.65 -13.32 -17.72
C LYS A 97 -20.15 -14.72 -18.04
N ARG A 98 -18.84 -14.99 -17.87
CA ARG A 98 -18.25 -16.31 -18.09
C ARG A 98 -18.77 -17.33 -17.08
N ILE A 99 -18.86 -16.97 -15.80
CA ILE A 99 -19.43 -17.80 -14.72
C ILE A 99 -20.88 -18.19 -15.06
N VAL A 100 -21.70 -17.23 -15.47
CA VAL A 100 -23.10 -17.51 -15.87
C VAL A 100 -23.15 -18.49 -17.05
N ASN A 101 -22.34 -18.26 -18.08
CA ASN A 101 -22.26 -19.15 -19.23
C ASN A 101 -21.76 -20.56 -18.87
N LEU A 102 -20.78 -20.68 -17.98
CA LEU A 102 -20.26 -21.97 -17.53
C LEU A 102 -21.29 -22.74 -16.70
N LYS A 103 -22.02 -22.06 -15.80
CA LYS A 103 -23.14 -22.66 -15.06
C LYS A 103 -24.18 -23.25 -16.03
N GLN A 104 -24.54 -22.50 -17.08
CA GLN A 104 -25.46 -22.99 -18.10
C GLN A 104 -24.90 -24.20 -18.86
N LYS A 105 -23.63 -24.15 -19.27
CA LYS A 105 -22.96 -25.28 -19.95
C LYS A 105 -22.93 -26.54 -19.08
N VAL A 106 -22.65 -26.42 -17.79
CA VAL A 106 -22.68 -27.57 -16.86
C VAL A 106 -24.06 -28.21 -16.87
N LEU A 107 -25.13 -27.42 -16.75
CA LEU A 107 -26.51 -27.92 -16.81
C LEU A 107 -26.83 -28.57 -18.16
N ASP A 108 -26.39 -27.97 -19.27
CA ASP A 108 -26.64 -28.49 -20.60
C ASP A 108 -25.89 -29.81 -20.86
N TYR A 109 -24.64 -29.92 -20.42
CA TYR A 109 -23.85 -31.16 -20.51
C TYR A 109 -24.45 -32.26 -19.64
N GLN A 110 -24.97 -31.95 -18.45
CA GLN A 110 -25.72 -32.90 -17.63
C GLN A 110 -26.95 -33.42 -18.36
N ARG A 111 -27.77 -32.52 -18.91
CA ARG A 111 -28.98 -32.89 -19.68
C ARG A 111 -28.66 -33.73 -20.92
N LEU A 112 -27.63 -33.37 -21.67
CA LEU A 112 -27.22 -34.09 -22.88
C LEU A 112 -26.64 -35.48 -22.55
N LYS A 113 -25.91 -35.59 -21.44
CA LYS A 113 -25.41 -36.86 -20.91
C LYS A 113 -26.56 -37.78 -20.52
N GLU A 114 -27.56 -37.28 -19.79
CA GLU A 114 -28.74 -38.05 -19.36
C GLU A 114 -29.61 -38.53 -20.53
N LYS A 115 -29.75 -37.70 -21.58
CA LYS A 115 -30.52 -38.07 -22.78
C LYS A 115 -29.78 -39.05 -23.70
N SER A 116 -28.46 -39.19 -23.57
CA SER A 116 -27.66 -40.01 -24.48
C SER A 116 -27.66 -41.49 -24.06
N ARG A 117 -27.76 -42.38 -25.05
CA ARG A 117 -27.64 -43.84 -24.85
C ARG A 117 -26.33 -44.42 -25.39
N ASN A 118 -25.50 -43.61 -26.07
CA ASN A 118 -24.22 -44.03 -26.62
C ASN A 118 -23.10 -43.82 -25.58
N PRO A 119 -22.34 -44.86 -25.18
CA PRO A 119 -21.26 -44.75 -24.20
C PRO A 119 -20.20 -43.69 -24.52
N GLY A 120 -19.79 -43.57 -25.80
CA GLY A 120 -18.79 -42.59 -26.22
C GLY A 120 -19.29 -41.15 -26.09
N THR A 121 -20.56 -40.92 -26.40
CA THR A 121 -21.21 -39.60 -26.24
C THR A 121 -21.37 -39.22 -24.77
N ILE A 122 -21.75 -40.18 -23.91
CA ILE A 122 -21.81 -40.00 -22.46
C ILE A 122 -20.44 -39.61 -21.91
N GLN A 123 -19.38 -40.32 -22.32
CA GLN A 123 -18.02 -40.04 -21.86
C GLN A 123 -17.52 -38.67 -22.34
N LYS A 124 -17.84 -38.27 -23.57
CA LYS A 124 -17.55 -36.93 -24.09
C LYS A 124 -18.21 -35.83 -23.24
N PHE A 125 -19.51 -35.94 -22.95
CA PHE A 125 -20.20 -34.93 -22.15
C PHE A 125 -19.76 -34.93 -20.68
N LYS A 126 -19.41 -36.10 -20.12
CA LYS A 126 -18.80 -36.18 -18.78
C LYS A 126 -17.48 -35.40 -18.70
N ARG A 127 -16.62 -35.52 -19.73
CA ARG A 127 -15.37 -34.74 -19.79
C ARG A 127 -15.64 -33.24 -19.87
N LEU A 128 -16.53 -32.81 -20.77
CA LEU A 128 -16.89 -31.39 -20.94
C LEU A 128 -17.55 -30.80 -19.68
N GLU A 129 -18.39 -31.59 -18.98
CA GLU A 129 -18.97 -31.19 -17.69
C GLU A 129 -17.89 -30.96 -16.63
N ASN A 130 -16.93 -31.88 -16.52
CA ASN A 130 -15.84 -31.76 -15.55
C ASN A 130 -14.93 -30.56 -15.87
N GLU A 131 -14.58 -30.33 -17.14
CA GLU A 131 -13.81 -29.17 -17.58
C GLU A 131 -14.54 -27.86 -17.23
N ALA A 132 -15.84 -27.77 -17.52
CA ALA A 132 -16.63 -26.59 -17.20
C ALA A 132 -16.80 -26.37 -15.68
N ARG A 133 -16.88 -27.44 -14.88
CA ARG A 133 -16.92 -27.34 -13.41
C ARG A 133 -15.59 -26.86 -12.83
N ALA A 134 -14.46 -27.36 -13.34
CA ALA A 134 -13.14 -26.94 -12.90
C ALA A 134 -12.93 -25.44 -13.16
N GLU A 135 -13.19 -24.99 -14.40
CA GLU A 135 -13.11 -23.57 -14.75
C GLU A 135 -14.07 -22.70 -13.91
N LEU A 136 -15.29 -23.20 -13.66
CA LEU A 136 -16.27 -22.50 -12.82
C LEU A 136 -15.80 -22.36 -11.37
N ALA A 137 -15.17 -23.38 -10.80
CA ALA A 137 -14.64 -23.35 -9.44
C ALA A 137 -13.53 -22.30 -9.32
N GLU A 138 -12.55 -22.32 -10.22
CA GLU A 138 -11.45 -21.34 -10.26
C GLU A 138 -11.96 -19.89 -10.37
N LEU A 139 -12.89 -19.63 -11.29
CA LEU A 139 -13.43 -18.29 -11.48
C LEU A 139 -14.34 -17.82 -10.33
N SER A 140 -14.99 -18.74 -9.61
CA SER A 140 -15.89 -18.40 -8.50
C SER A 140 -15.14 -18.06 -7.20
N GLU A 141 -13.87 -18.46 -7.09
CA GLU A 141 -12.98 -18.10 -5.98
C GLU A 141 -12.36 -16.70 -6.14
N MET A 142 -12.48 -16.08 -7.32
CA MET A 142 -11.97 -14.72 -7.54
C MET A 142 -12.81 -13.69 -6.76
N GLU A 143 -12.14 -12.93 -5.90
CA GLU A 143 -12.79 -11.87 -5.13
C GLU A 143 -13.20 -10.68 -6.01
N LYS A 144 -14.29 -10.01 -5.62
CA LYS A 144 -14.73 -8.77 -6.24
C LYS A 144 -13.69 -7.68 -5.99
N PRO A 145 -13.23 -6.94 -7.03
CA PRO A 145 -12.36 -5.80 -6.79
C PRO A 145 -13.09 -4.77 -5.93
N THR A 146 -12.54 -4.47 -4.75
CA THR A 146 -13.13 -3.51 -3.82
C THR A 146 -12.97 -2.09 -4.36
N PHE A 147 -14.03 -1.29 -4.45
CA PHE A 147 -13.95 0.12 -4.88
C PHE A 147 -13.77 1.03 -3.66
N TRP A 148 -12.70 1.82 -3.61
CA TRP A 148 -12.54 2.87 -2.60
C TRP A 148 -12.14 4.18 -3.29
N ILE A 149 -13.14 4.86 -3.85
CA ILE A 149 -13.00 6.29 -4.17
C ILE A 149 -13.85 7.01 -3.13
N ASP A 150 -13.20 7.91 -2.38
CA ASP A 150 -13.87 8.83 -1.48
C ASP A 150 -15.06 9.46 -2.23
N LYS A 151 -16.25 9.40 -1.64
CA LYS A 151 -17.52 9.77 -2.28
C LYS A 151 -17.49 11.21 -2.80
N GLU A 152 -16.67 12.06 -2.20
CA GLU A 152 -16.39 13.42 -2.65
C GLU A 152 -15.47 13.51 -3.88
N SER A 153 -14.49 12.62 -4.01
CA SER A 153 -13.59 12.57 -5.17
C SER A 153 -14.29 12.04 -6.44
N VAL A 154 -15.40 11.31 -6.27
CA VAL A 154 -16.27 10.88 -7.38
C VAL A 154 -16.98 12.06 -8.05
N GLY A 155 -17.26 13.15 -7.31
CA GLY A 155 -17.95 14.33 -7.85
C GLY A 155 -17.14 15.13 -8.87
N GLN A 156 -15.81 14.99 -8.87
CA GLN A 156 -14.89 15.66 -9.80
C GLN A 156 -14.41 14.76 -10.95
N LEU A 157 -14.69 13.45 -10.88
CA LEU A 157 -14.44 12.52 -11.97
C LEU A 157 -15.52 12.73 -13.03
N ASP A 158 -15.32 13.75 -13.87
CA ASP A 158 -16.23 14.05 -14.95
C ASP A 158 -16.45 12.81 -15.83
N TYR A 159 -17.72 12.63 -16.16
CA TYR A 159 -18.39 11.56 -16.91
C TYR A 159 -17.85 11.36 -18.34
N LYS A 160 -16.73 12.00 -18.69
CA LYS A 160 -16.07 11.97 -20.01
C LYS A 160 -14.75 11.20 -20.04
N SER A 161 -14.40 10.53 -18.95
CA SER A 161 -13.26 9.59 -18.90
C SER A 161 -13.49 8.31 -19.74
N ALA A 162 -14.69 8.16 -20.31
CA ALA A 162 -15.16 7.03 -21.10
C ALA A 162 -14.50 6.88 -22.49
N GLU A 163 -13.56 7.74 -22.89
CA GLU A 163 -12.97 7.69 -24.24
C GLU A 163 -11.44 7.50 -24.28
N ARG A 164 -10.77 7.26 -23.15
CA ARG A 164 -9.33 6.91 -23.12
C ARG A 164 -9.08 5.49 -22.64
N TYR A 165 -9.92 4.58 -23.14
CA TYR A 165 -9.68 3.14 -23.18
C TYR A 165 -8.66 2.84 -24.28
N GLY A 166 -7.38 2.89 -23.96
CA GLY A 166 -6.37 2.55 -24.97
C GLY A 166 -4.97 2.48 -24.41
N LYS A 167 -4.60 1.28 -23.90
CA LYS A 167 -3.32 0.90 -23.28
C LYS A 167 -3.08 1.70 -21.98
N PHE A 168 -2.91 1.07 -20.83
CA PHE A 168 -1.73 0.29 -20.53
C PHE A 168 -2.02 -0.92 -19.64
N LYS A 169 -1.24 -1.95 -19.92
CA LYS A 169 -1.25 -3.27 -19.34
C LYS A 169 -0.70 -3.20 -17.92
N SER A 170 -1.33 -3.98 -17.07
CA SER A 170 -0.88 -4.44 -15.77
C SER A 170 0.63 -4.72 -15.73
N ARG A 171 1.26 -4.21 -14.67
CA ARG A 171 2.29 -4.90 -13.89
C ARG A 171 2.33 -4.19 -12.54
N ASN A 172 2.43 -4.97 -11.46
CA ASN A 172 2.97 -4.50 -10.19
C ASN A 172 4.09 -3.54 -10.54
N ILE A 173 3.93 -2.26 -10.20
CA ILE A 173 4.87 -1.23 -10.62
C ILE A 173 6.12 -1.39 -9.75
N ARG A 174 6.94 -2.41 -10.06
CA ARG A 174 8.37 -2.43 -9.82
C ARG A 174 8.96 -1.43 -10.79
N LEU A 175 8.85 -0.14 -10.47
CA LEU A 175 9.67 0.88 -11.14
C LEU A 175 11.07 0.80 -10.55
N SER A 176 11.84 -0.16 -11.07
CA SER A 176 13.28 0.00 -11.16
C SER A 176 13.55 1.23 -12.03
N MET A 177 13.84 2.35 -11.37
CA MET A 177 14.76 3.43 -11.76
C MET A 177 14.93 3.76 -13.26
N LYS A 178 14.60 5.01 -13.59
CA LYS A 178 15.50 6.03 -14.19
C LYS A 178 14.62 7.17 -14.67
N ASP A 179 14.28 8.09 -13.78
CA ASP A 179 13.96 9.44 -14.22
C ASP A 179 14.87 10.41 -13.52
N ALA A 180 15.59 11.17 -14.32
CA ALA A 180 16.64 12.12 -13.96
C ALA A 180 16.09 13.39 -13.27
N SER A 181 15.04 13.25 -12.46
CA SER A 181 14.46 14.33 -11.68
C SER A 181 14.52 14.10 -10.16
N SER A 182 14.85 12.89 -9.71
CA SER A 182 15.23 12.68 -8.29
C SER A 182 16.61 13.31 -8.11
N ARG A 183 16.68 14.41 -7.36
CA ARG A 183 17.90 15.24 -7.22
C ARG A 183 19.06 14.48 -6.56
N SER A 184 18.81 13.34 -5.92
CA SER A 184 19.82 12.54 -5.23
C SER A 184 19.83 11.08 -5.66
N GLN A 185 21.03 10.53 -5.87
CA GLN A 185 21.22 9.08 -6.08
C GLN A 185 21.18 8.29 -4.77
N HIS A 186 21.16 8.98 -3.63
CA HIS A 186 21.26 8.37 -2.32
C HIS A 186 19.94 7.72 -1.88
N VAL A 187 19.98 6.40 -1.70
CA VAL A 187 18.83 5.59 -1.28
C VAL A 187 18.86 5.52 0.24
N LEU A 188 17.79 5.97 0.89
CA LEU A 188 17.68 5.97 2.34
C LEU A 188 16.89 4.76 2.84
N VAL A 189 15.84 4.37 2.13
CA VAL A 189 15.05 3.15 2.44
C VAL A 189 14.82 2.38 1.16
N ARG A 190 15.02 1.06 1.22
CA ARG A 190 14.61 0.13 0.18
C ARG A 190 13.90 -1.07 0.79
N ALA A 191 12.73 -1.41 0.27
CA ALA A 191 12.00 -2.63 0.58
C ALA A 191 11.74 -3.37 -0.73
N GLU A 192 12.13 -4.64 -0.82
CA GLU A 192 11.92 -5.47 -2.00
C GLU A 192 11.15 -6.74 -1.67
N ASN A 193 9.97 -6.89 -2.27
CA ASN A 193 9.07 -8.04 -2.09
C ASN A 193 8.79 -8.38 -0.63
N VAL A 194 8.60 -7.33 0.18
CA VAL A 194 8.48 -7.44 1.62
C VAL A 194 7.07 -7.91 2.00
N ALA A 195 7.00 -8.92 2.86
CA ALA A 195 5.77 -9.35 3.53
C ALA A 195 5.89 -9.15 5.05
N VAL A 196 4.94 -8.43 5.62
CA VAL A 196 4.95 -8.03 7.03
C VAL A 196 3.67 -8.47 7.72
N GLY A 197 3.80 -8.88 8.98
CA GLY A 197 2.66 -9.21 9.81
C GLY A 197 2.93 -9.10 11.30
N ILE A 198 2.01 -9.64 12.11
CA ILE A 198 2.11 -9.69 13.58
C ILE A 198 1.78 -11.12 14.02
N GLY A 199 2.66 -11.72 14.85
CA GLY A 199 2.50 -13.10 15.28
C GLY A 199 2.61 -14.05 14.08
N GLU A 200 1.54 -14.83 13.82
CA GLU A 200 1.42 -15.72 12.65
C GLU A 200 0.57 -15.11 11.51
N ARG A 201 0.01 -13.91 11.72
CA ARG A 201 -0.87 -13.26 10.75
C ARG A 201 -0.08 -12.31 9.85
N ILE A 202 0.02 -12.65 8.57
CA ILE A 202 0.48 -11.73 7.53
C ILE A 202 -0.57 -10.62 7.36
N LEU A 203 -0.13 -9.36 7.37
CA LEU A 203 -0.99 -8.20 7.18
C LEU A 203 -1.01 -7.74 5.72
N PHE A 204 0.16 -7.77 5.08
CA PHE A 204 0.32 -7.45 3.67
C PHE A 204 1.62 -8.01 3.10
N GLU A 205 1.63 -8.20 1.78
CA GLU A 205 2.73 -8.72 0.98
C GLU A 205 3.00 -7.86 -0.25
N ASP A 206 4.06 -8.21 -0.99
CA ASP A 206 4.50 -7.51 -2.21
C ASP A 206 4.84 -6.02 -2.02
N VAL A 207 5.30 -5.64 -0.82
CA VAL A 207 5.73 -4.26 -0.56
C VAL A 207 7.05 -3.98 -1.28
N ASN A 208 7.03 -2.99 -2.15
CA ASN A 208 8.19 -2.52 -2.89
C ASN A 208 8.32 -1.00 -2.74
N ILE A 209 9.38 -0.55 -2.07
CA ILE A 209 9.66 0.88 -1.79
C ILE A 209 11.12 1.17 -2.15
N ASP A 210 11.37 2.27 -2.85
CA ASP A 210 12.70 2.85 -3.08
C ASP A 210 12.59 4.34 -2.75
N LEU A 211 12.92 4.71 -1.50
CA LEU A 211 12.86 6.08 -0.99
C LEU A 211 14.25 6.69 -1.01
N ARG A 212 14.36 7.82 -1.71
CA ARG A 212 15.62 8.54 -1.90
C ARG A 212 15.60 9.86 -1.17
N GLU A 213 16.80 10.37 -0.90
CA GLU A 213 16.99 11.69 -0.31
C GLU A 213 16.23 12.76 -1.13
N GLY A 214 15.44 13.56 -0.43
CA GLY A 214 14.62 14.63 -1.03
C GLY A 214 13.28 14.19 -1.62
N GLU A 215 12.90 12.90 -1.53
CA GLU A 215 11.59 12.42 -1.99
C GLU A 215 10.56 12.40 -0.85
N ALA A 216 9.32 12.79 -1.14
CA ALA A 216 8.18 12.60 -0.26
C ALA A 216 7.25 11.50 -0.79
N ILE A 217 7.06 10.43 -0.01
CA ILE A 217 6.16 9.31 -0.29
C ILE A 217 5.03 9.29 0.74
N GLU A 218 3.80 9.07 0.30
CA GLU A 218 2.67 8.75 1.18
C GLU A 218 2.37 7.25 1.22
N ILE A 219 1.97 6.73 2.40
CA ILE A 219 1.38 5.41 2.58
C ILE A 219 -0.11 5.56 2.87
N ARG A 220 -0.93 5.10 1.93
CA ARG A 220 -2.39 5.08 2.01
C ARG A 220 -2.89 3.70 2.40
N GLY A 221 -4.07 3.64 3.01
CA GLY A 221 -4.77 2.37 3.26
C GLY A 221 -5.85 2.52 4.32
N ARG A 222 -6.70 1.50 4.48
CA ARG A 222 -7.73 1.48 5.52
C ARG A 222 -7.12 1.51 6.93
N ASN A 223 -7.89 1.93 7.91
CA ASN A 223 -7.49 1.76 9.32
C ASN A 223 -7.37 0.26 9.62
N GLY A 224 -6.29 -0.13 10.30
CA GLY A 224 -5.96 -1.54 10.54
C GLY A 224 -5.33 -2.27 9.34
N ALA A 225 -5.06 -1.62 8.22
CA ALA A 225 -4.33 -2.21 7.09
C ALA A 225 -2.83 -2.45 7.40
N GLY A 226 -2.32 -1.92 8.52
CA GLY A 226 -0.95 -2.15 8.99
C GLY A 226 0.08 -1.11 8.52
N LYS A 227 -0.36 0.10 8.14
CA LYS A 227 0.52 1.24 7.76
C LYS A 227 1.58 1.54 8.83
N THR A 228 1.18 1.71 10.08
CA THR A 228 2.09 1.92 11.22
C THR A 228 2.99 0.70 11.45
N THR A 229 2.51 -0.52 11.20
CA THR A 229 3.32 -1.74 11.26
C THR A 229 4.44 -1.74 10.22
N LEU A 230 4.18 -1.23 9.00
CA LEU A 230 5.19 -1.06 7.97
C LEU A 230 6.27 -0.06 8.40
N ILE A 231 5.88 1.11 8.94
CA ILE A 231 6.82 2.11 9.48
C ILE A 231 7.73 1.48 10.55
N ARG A 232 7.14 0.75 11.50
CA ARG A 232 7.89 0.07 12.56
C ARG A 232 8.86 -0.98 12.02
N MET A 233 8.46 -1.71 10.98
CA MET A 233 9.32 -2.69 10.32
C MET A 233 10.48 -2.04 9.54
N ILE A 234 10.26 -0.87 8.93
CA ILE A 234 11.34 -0.07 8.30
C ILE A 234 12.32 0.41 9.37
N LEU A 235 11.84 0.96 10.48
CA LEU A 235 12.67 1.40 11.61
C LEU A 235 13.49 0.26 12.22
N ALA A 236 12.92 -0.94 12.25
CA ALA A 236 13.60 -2.16 12.66
C ALA A 236 14.66 -2.65 11.66
N SER A 237 14.78 -2.03 10.49
CA SER A 237 15.63 -2.46 9.38
C SER A 237 15.41 -3.94 9.03
N GLY A 238 14.14 -4.38 9.01
CA GLY A 238 13.78 -5.76 8.68
C GLY A 238 13.91 -6.78 9.83
N LYS A 239 14.34 -6.34 11.02
CA LYS A 239 14.45 -7.25 12.17
C LYS A 239 13.08 -7.54 12.79
N SER A 240 12.81 -8.83 13.00
CA SER A 240 11.61 -9.28 13.69
C SER A 240 11.84 -9.33 15.20
N PHE A 241 10.84 -8.95 15.98
CA PHE A 241 10.88 -8.97 17.45
C PHE A 241 9.66 -9.68 18.02
N ASP A 242 9.82 -10.31 19.20
CA ASP A 242 8.73 -10.98 19.87
C ASP A 242 7.65 -9.98 20.31
N GLY A 243 6.39 -10.26 19.98
CA GLY A 243 5.27 -9.31 20.13
C GLY A 243 5.30 -8.07 19.22
N GLY A 244 6.30 -7.95 18.34
CA GLY A 244 6.47 -6.86 17.37
C GLY A 244 6.08 -7.23 15.93
N PRO A 245 6.38 -6.35 14.95
CA PRO A 245 6.21 -6.69 13.55
C PRO A 245 7.19 -7.81 13.14
N VAL A 246 6.73 -8.71 12.29
CA VAL A 246 7.49 -9.85 11.78
C VAL A 246 7.66 -9.69 10.27
N LEU A 247 8.89 -9.86 9.79
CA LEU A 247 9.24 -9.93 8.38
C LEU A 247 9.19 -11.40 7.95
N TYR A 248 8.21 -11.74 7.11
CA TYR A 248 8.02 -13.12 6.64
C TYR A 248 8.84 -13.43 5.39
N SER A 249 9.04 -12.43 4.53
CA SER A 249 9.81 -12.54 3.30
C SER A 249 10.24 -11.16 2.80
N GLY A 250 11.20 -11.15 1.88
CA GLY A 250 11.76 -9.94 1.29
C GLY A 250 12.88 -9.32 2.12
N ASP A 251 13.40 -8.21 1.63
CA ASP A 251 14.56 -7.53 2.23
C ASP A 251 14.25 -6.05 2.47
N ILE A 252 14.67 -5.54 3.63
CA ILE A 252 14.59 -4.13 3.99
C ILE A 252 15.98 -3.60 4.26
N PHE A 253 16.35 -2.57 3.51
CA PHE A 253 17.53 -1.77 3.72
C PHE A 253 17.12 -0.39 4.25
N LEU A 254 17.76 0.02 5.33
CA LEU A 254 17.72 1.36 5.89
C LEU A 254 19.17 1.83 6.02
N ASP A 255 19.50 2.99 5.47
CA ASP A 255 20.87 3.51 5.50
C ASP A 255 21.37 3.67 6.95
N PRO A 256 22.45 2.97 7.37
CA PRO A 256 22.97 3.03 8.74
C PRO A 256 23.41 4.43 9.20
N GLN A 257 23.70 5.35 8.27
CA GLN A 257 24.17 6.70 8.57
C GLN A 257 23.05 7.73 8.64
N VAL A 258 21.82 7.32 8.36
CA VAL A 258 20.68 8.23 8.28
C VAL A 258 20.22 8.68 9.67
N ARG A 259 19.96 9.97 9.82
CA ARG A 259 19.23 10.50 10.98
C ARG A 259 17.74 10.45 10.69
N ILE A 260 16.99 9.82 11.58
CA ILE A 260 15.55 9.63 11.42
C ILE A 260 14.80 10.50 12.43
N GLY A 261 13.85 11.28 11.94
CA GLY A 261 12.83 11.93 12.77
C GLY A 261 11.51 11.18 12.66
N VAL A 262 10.86 10.89 13.78
CA VAL A 262 9.58 10.15 13.81
C VAL A 262 8.51 11.01 14.50
N TYR A 263 7.36 11.16 13.84
CA TYR A 263 6.12 11.71 14.38
C TYR A 263 5.07 10.60 14.47
N GLU A 264 4.54 10.32 15.66
CA GLU A 264 3.38 9.47 15.86
C GLU A 264 2.34 10.22 16.69
N GLN A 265 1.09 10.25 16.24
CA GLN A 265 0.03 11.02 16.90
C GLN A 265 -0.50 10.32 18.18
N GLU A 266 -0.57 8.98 18.21
CA GLU A 266 -1.00 8.21 19.38
C GLU A 266 0.03 7.14 19.74
N ILE A 267 0.62 7.22 20.93
CA ILE A 267 1.42 6.13 21.49
C ILE A 267 0.44 5.08 22.06
N ASP A 268 0.42 3.87 21.50
CA ASP A 268 -0.32 2.71 22.00
C ASP A 268 -0.06 2.54 23.52
N GLU A 269 -1.13 2.37 24.32
CA GLU A 269 -1.06 2.24 25.79
C GLU A 269 -0.12 1.10 26.23
N ARG A 270 0.14 0.11 25.36
CA ARG A 270 1.09 -0.99 25.59
C ARG A 270 2.54 -0.55 25.73
N HIS A 271 2.90 0.70 25.39
CA HIS A 271 4.23 1.26 25.65
C HIS A 271 4.38 1.93 27.03
N ARG A 272 3.33 2.00 27.86
CA ARG A 272 3.40 2.58 29.23
C ARG A 272 4.17 1.71 30.25
N SER A 273 4.39 0.43 29.98
CA SER A 273 5.03 -0.50 30.93
C SER A 273 6.55 -0.59 30.79
N ASN A 274 7.14 -0.02 29.72
CA ASN A 274 8.59 -0.04 29.53
C ASN A 274 9.27 1.04 30.40
N PRO A 275 10.16 0.70 31.35
CA PRO A 275 10.81 1.66 32.25
C PRO A 275 11.58 2.78 31.55
N LEU A 276 11.99 2.59 30.29
CA LEU A 276 12.63 3.63 29.46
C LEU A 276 11.66 4.73 29.01
N VAL A 277 10.36 4.45 28.95
CA VAL A 277 9.30 5.43 28.61
C VAL A 277 8.88 6.26 29.84
N LYS A 278 9.16 5.79 31.06
CA LYS A 278 8.79 6.50 32.29
C LYS A 278 9.72 7.68 32.65
N SER A 279 10.93 7.74 32.11
CA SER A 279 11.90 8.79 32.49
C SER A 279 12.04 9.97 31.54
N GLN A 280 11.35 10.03 30.38
CA GLN A 280 11.30 11.25 29.57
C GLN A 280 9.94 11.48 28.91
N ARG A 281 9.26 12.56 29.33
CA ARG A 281 8.15 13.17 28.58
C ARG A 281 8.63 13.59 27.18
N LYS A 282 7.78 13.41 26.16
CA LYS A 282 7.91 13.86 24.75
C LYS A 282 8.88 13.05 23.88
N ILE A 283 8.36 12.14 23.07
CA ILE A 283 9.16 11.42 22.06
C ILE A 283 9.03 12.17 20.72
N VAL A 284 10.01 13.03 20.45
CA VAL A 284 10.56 13.20 19.10
C VAL A 284 11.95 12.60 19.23
N ALA A 285 12.11 11.37 18.81
CA ALA A 285 13.36 10.66 18.92
C ALA A 285 14.16 10.88 17.63
N GLN A 286 15.29 11.58 17.75
CA GLN A 286 16.36 11.47 16.77
C GLN A 286 17.03 10.12 17.03
N ILE A 287 16.64 9.10 16.28
CA ILE A 287 17.18 7.76 16.46
C ILE A 287 18.37 7.62 15.52
N SER A 288 19.56 7.44 16.09
CA SER A 288 20.68 6.85 15.35
C SER A 288 20.52 5.33 15.43
N ILE A 289 20.78 4.60 14.35
CA ILE A 289 20.52 3.15 14.28
C ILE A 289 21.23 2.34 15.40
N GLY A 290 22.33 2.89 15.95
CA GLY A 290 22.98 2.34 17.15
C GLY A 290 22.11 2.29 18.41
N ASP A 291 21.22 3.26 18.60
CA ASP A 291 20.35 3.37 19.79
C ASP A 291 19.16 2.41 19.75
N PHE A 292 18.68 2.06 18.54
CA PHE A 292 17.56 1.12 18.37
C PHE A 292 17.94 -0.32 18.77
N SER A 293 19.20 -0.71 18.54
CA SER A 293 19.70 -2.05 18.92
C SER A 293 19.70 -2.30 20.43
N ARG A 294 19.76 -1.24 21.25
CA ARG A 294 19.77 -1.33 22.72
C ARG A 294 18.38 -1.25 23.35
N ALA A 295 17.38 -0.74 22.62
CA ALA A 295 16.03 -0.56 23.15
C ALA A 295 15.15 -1.83 23.08
N PHE A 296 15.55 -2.81 22.25
CA PHE A 296 14.82 -4.05 21.99
C PHE A 296 15.65 -5.33 22.21
N GLY A 297 16.78 -5.20 22.90
CA GLY A 297 17.64 -6.32 23.32
C GLY A 297 17.40 -6.72 24.78
#